data_AF-A0A920IP27-F1
#
_entry.id   AF-A0A920IP27-F1
#
_cell.length_a   1.000
_cell.length_b   1.000
_cell.length_c   1.000
_cell.angle_alpha   90.00
_cell.angle_beta   90.00
_cell.angle_gamma   90.00
#
_symmetry.space_group_name_H-M   'P 1'
#
loop_
_entity.id
_entity.type
_entity.pdbx_description
1 polymer ?
#
loop_
_entity_poly.entity_id
_entity_poly.type
_entity_poly.pdbx_seq_one_letter_code
_entity_poly.pdbx_strand_id
1 'polypeptide(L)' 'MILTKISEELESKIHALILKRKVAKDNKDYELADKIRNELLDLGVEIKDTSSGTDWNLKS' A
#
# COMPACT_ATOMS: atom_id res chain seq x y z
N MET A 1 -2.41 -21.08 18.67
CA MET A 1 -2.64 -20.91 17.22
C MET A 1 -3.61 -19.74 17.06
N ILE A 2 -3.12 -18.51 17.16
CA ILE A 2 -3.91 -17.30 16.95
C ILE A 2 -2.98 -16.34 16.24
N LEU A 3 -3.16 -16.18 14.93
CA LEU A 3 -2.63 -15.05 14.20
C LEU A 3 -3.82 -14.33 13.60
N THR A 4 -4.02 -13.14 14.16
CA THR A 4 -5.06 -12.16 13.94
C THR A 4 -5.26 -11.96 12.46
N LYS A 5 -6.47 -12.24 11.98
CA LYS A 5 -6.92 -11.88 10.63
C LYS A 5 -6.78 -10.37 10.48
N ILE A 6 -5.73 -9.93 9.78
CA ILE A 6 -5.82 -8.70 9.01
C ILE A 6 -7.05 -8.90 8.13
N SER A 7 -8.01 -7.96 8.18
CA SER A 7 -9.22 -8.02 7.37
C SER A 7 -8.80 -8.16 5.90
N GLU A 8 -9.20 -9.24 5.23
CA GLU A 8 -8.92 -9.49 3.80
C GLU A 8 -9.30 -8.26 2.93
N GLU A 9 -10.28 -7.48 3.40
CA GLU A 9 -10.69 -6.23 2.75
C GLU A 9 -9.60 -5.14 2.80
N LEU A 10 -8.87 -5.03 3.91
CA LEU A 10 -7.81 -4.05 4.07
C LEU A 10 -6.58 -4.44 3.25
N GLU A 11 -6.22 -5.71 3.28
CA GLU A 11 -5.16 -6.28 2.43
C GLU A 11 -5.47 -6.06 0.94
N SER A 12 -6.71 -6.32 0.51
CA SER A 12 -7.16 -6.06 -0.86
C SER A 12 -7.08 -4.58 -1.23
N LYS A 13 -7.51 -3.68 -0.35
CA LYS A 13 -7.39 -2.22 -0.55
C LYS A 13 -5.94 -1.79 -0.73
N ILE A 14 -5.03 -2.28 0.11
CA ILE A 14 -3.61 -1.94 0.05
C ILE A 14 -3.02 -2.45 -1.27
N HIS A 15 -3.31 -3.68 -1.66
CA HIS A 15 -2.84 -4.24 -2.92
C HIS A 15 -3.33 -3.43 -4.12
N ALA A 16 -4.60 -3.00 -4.12
CA ALA A 16 -5.16 -2.11 -5.14
C ALA A 16 -4.47 -0.74 -5.18
N LEU A 17 -4.17 -0.15 -4.01
CA LEU A 17 -3.45 1.12 -3.89
C LEU A 17 -2.01 0.99 -4.40
N ILE A 18 -1.28 -0.05 -4.02
CA ILE A 18 0.08 -0.34 -4.53
C ILE A 18 0.06 -0.43 -6.05
N LEU A 19 -0.91 -1.17 -6.61
CA LEU A 19 -1.07 -1.30 -8.06
C LEU A 19 -1.34 0.06 -8.71
N LYS A 20 -2.27 0.85 -8.14
CA LYS A 20 -2.53 2.23 -8.62
C LYS A 20 -1.28 3.10 -8.56
N ARG A 21 -0.46 3.00 -7.53
CA ARG A 21 0.80 3.76 -7.42
C ARG A 21 1.80 3.34 -8.50
N LYS A 22 1.88 2.05 -8.80
CA LYS A 22 2.73 1.52 -9.88
C LYS A 22 2.26 2.03 -11.24
N VAL A 23 0.95 1.99 -11.50
CA VAL A 23 0.32 2.54 -12.71
C VAL A 23 0.51 4.05 -12.79
N ALA A 24 0.41 4.77 -11.68
CA ALA A 24 0.65 6.22 -11.63
C ALA A 24 2.11 6.55 -11.99
N LYS A 25 3.08 5.84 -11.40
CA LYS A 25 4.50 6.01 -11.77
C LYS A 25 4.77 5.69 -13.24
N ASP A 26 4.11 4.66 -13.78
CA ASP A 26 4.21 4.28 -15.19
C ASP A 26 3.65 5.38 -16.12
N ASN A 27 2.50 5.95 -15.75
CA ASN A 27 1.90 7.11 -16.42
C ASN A 27 2.62 8.45 -16.12
N LYS A 28 3.70 8.44 -15.33
CA LYS A 28 4.41 9.64 -14.83
C LYS A 28 3.55 10.59 -13.98
N ASP A 29 2.47 10.08 -13.42
CA ASP A 29 1.62 10.74 -12.43
C ASP A 29 2.26 10.65 -11.04
N TYR A 30 3.25 11.51 -10.80
CA TYR A 30 3.92 11.59 -9.50
C TYR A 30 2.98 12.10 -8.40
N GLU A 31 2.04 13.00 -8.72
CA GLU A 31 1.05 13.52 -7.79
C GLU A 31 0.11 12.42 -7.27
N LEU A 32 -0.33 11.54 -8.17
CA LEU A 32 -1.21 10.44 -7.81
C LEU A 32 -0.47 9.39 -6.97
N ALA A 33 0.80 9.11 -7.31
CA ALA A 33 1.66 8.22 -6.54
C ALA A 33 1.88 8.72 -5.10
N ASP A 34 2.05 10.04 -4.93
CA ASP A 34 2.21 10.67 -3.61
C ASP A 34 0.89 10.68 -2.82
N LYS A 35 -0.25 10.95 -3.48
CA LYS A 35 -1.58 10.82 -2.87
C LYS A 35 -1.82 9.43 -2.30
N ILE A 36 -1.52 8.39 -3.08
CA ILE A 36 -1.72 7.01 -2.66
C ILE A 36 -0.84 6.69 -1.45
N ARG A 37 0.41 7.14 -1.45
CA ARG A 37 1.32 6.97 -0.30
C ARG A 37 0.75 7.61 0.97
N ASN A 38 0.18 8.81 0.87
CA ASN A 38 -0.46 9.48 2.00
C ASN A 38 -1.74 8.75 2.46
N GLU A 39 -2.57 8.27 1.52
CA GLU A 39 -3.79 7.51 1.84
C GLU A 39 -3.48 6.21 2.58
N LEU A 40 -2.40 5.54 2.20
CA LEU A 40 -1.90 4.37 2.93
C LEU A 40 -1.42 4.72 4.33
N LEU A 41 -0.67 5.81 4.48
CA LEU A 41 -0.23 6.32 5.78
C LEU A 41 -1.41 6.70 6.69
N ASP A 42 -2.45 7.32 6.13
CA ASP A 42 -3.69 7.70 6.84
C ASP A 42 -4.46 6.48 7.35
N LEU A 43 -4.46 5.40 6.55
CA LEU A 43 -4.99 4.09 6.93
C LEU A 43 -4.12 3.35 7.97
N GLY A 44 -2.99 3.93 8.41
CA GLY A 44 -2.05 3.28 9.34
C GLY A 44 -1.18 2.21 8.67
N VAL A 45 -1.10 2.23 7.33
CA VAL A 45 -0.35 1.29 6.51
C VAL A 45 0.95 1.94 6.04
N GLU A 46 2.06 1.43 6.53
CA GLU A 46 3.38 1.87 6.09
C GLU A 46 3.87 0.97 4.95
N ILE A 47 4.02 1.54 3.75
CA ILE A 47 4.54 0.80 2.59
C ILE A 47 6.04 1.04 2.43
N LYS A 48 6.80 -0.05 2.39
CA LYS A 48 8.22 -0.10 2.06
C LYS A 48 8.41 -0.80 0.72
N ASP A 49 8.81 -0.04 -0.29
CA ASP A 49 9.43 -0.63 -1.47
C ASP A 49 10.81 -1.13 -1.10
N THR A 50 11.03 -2.42 -1.30
CA THR A 50 12.35 -3.02 -1.31
C THR A 50 12.69 -3.45 -2.75
N SER A 51 13.98 -3.63 -3.05
CA SER A 51 14.40 -4.09 -4.39
C SER A 51 13.83 -5.47 -4.78
N SER A 52 13.31 -6.24 -3.81
CA SER A 52 12.73 -7.56 -4.04
C SER A 52 11.18 -7.56 -4.04
N GLY A 53 10.52 -6.47 -3.64
CA GLY A 53 9.06 -6.43 -3.54
C GLY A 53 8.51 -5.19 -2.85
N THR A 54 7.19 -5.03 -2.88
CA THR A 54 6.49 -4.00 -2.10
C THR A 54 5.95 -4.65 -0.82
N ASP A 55 6.66 -4.43 0.29
CA ASP A 55 6.23 -4.88 1.62
C ASP A 55 5.43 -3.77 2.29
N TRP A 56 4.27 -4.10 2.82
CA TRP A 56 3.47 -3.16 3.60
C TRP A 56 3.27 -3.71 5.01
N ASN A 57 3.35 -2.82 6.00
CA ASN A 57 3.13 -3.14 7.40
C ASN A 57 1.95 -2.34 7.92
N LEU A 58 0.99 -3.03 8.52
CA LEU A 58 -0.01 -2.37 9.35
C LEU A 58 0.57 -2.17 10.74
N LYS A 59 0.60 -0.92 11.21
CA LYS A 59 0.75 -0.69 12.65
C LYS A 59 -0.56 -1.11 13.31
N SER A 60 -0.55 -2.29 13.91
CA SER A 60 -1.63 -2.76 14.79
C SER A 60 -1.63 -1.99 16.12
#